data_AF-A0A2H0MF46-F1
#
_entry.id   AF-A0A2H0MF46-F1
#
_cell.length_a   1.000
_cell.length_b   1.000
_cell.length_c   1.000
_cell.angle_alpha   90.00
_cell.angle_beta   90.00
_cell.angle_gamma   90.00
#
_symmetry.space_group_name_H-M   'P 1'
#
loop_
_entity.id
_entity.type
_entity.pdbx_description
1 polymer ?
#
loop_
_entity_poly.entity_id
_entity_poly.type
_entity_poly.pdbx_seq_one_letter_code
_entity_poly.pdbx_strand_id
1 'polypeptide(L)'
;MVFLRIFLLGIGGLLSLGLILIISNTIKLSILSRQDEVELMLLIGATPRFVKSPFLLEGMIQGVTGAGIALGILKGLQLYIEWQLHHTFESAVHAMEIQFLTPPFIAGLVGLSVLVAVVGSFIAIQQFIYPEAK
;
A
#
# COMPACT_ATOMS: atom_id res chain seq x y z
N MET A 1 10.14 1.82 -27.39
CA MET A 1 9.44 1.08 -26.33
C MET A 1 10.22 0.95 -25.02
N VAL A 2 11.55 0.73 -25.04
CA VAL A 2 12.37 0.61 -23.80
C VAL A 2 12.33 1.88 -22.93
N PHE A 3 12.42 3.06 -23.54
CA PHE A 3 12.37 4.34 -22.82
C PHE A 3 11.10 4.52 -21.98
N LEU A 4 9.93 4.18 -22.53
CA LEU A 4 8.64 4.26 -21.83
C LEU A 4 8.61 3.35 -20.60
N ARG A 5 9.15 2.12 -20.71
CA ARG A 5 9.19 1.17 -19.58
C ARG A 5 10.05 1.70 -18.43
N ILE A 6 11.21 2.26 -18.74
CA ILE A 6 12.11 2.86 -17.75
C ILE A 6 11.42 4.04 -17.06
N PHE A 7 10.74 4.89 -17.84
CA PHE A 7 10.00 6.03 -17.30
C PHE A 7 8.87 5.61 -16.35
N LEU A 8 8.07 4.61 -16.73
CA LEU A 8 7.00 4.07 -15.89
C LEU A 8 7.55 3.43 -14.60
N LEU A 9 8.64 2.68 -14.70
CA LEU A 9 9.29 2.10 -13.51
C LEU A 9 9.89 3.18 -12.61
N GLY A 10 10.46 4.25 -13.19
CA GLY A 10 10.98 5.39 -12.45
C GLY A 10 9.88 6.12 -11.66
N ILE A 11 8.74 6.40 -12.28
CA ILE A 11 7.58 6.98 -11.59
C ILE A 11 7.06 6.04 -10.51
N GLY A 12 6.91 4.75 -10.81
CA GLY A 12 6.45 3.76 -9.85
C GLY A 12 7.35 3.69 -8.62
N GLY A 13 8.67 3.73 -8.81
CA GLY A 13 9.65 3.79 -7.72
C GLY A 13 9.53 5.09 -6.90
N LEU A 14 9.41 6.25 -7.56
CA LEU A 14 9.26 7.54 -6.89
C LEU A 14 7.98 7.58 -6.03
N LEU A 15 6.85 7.11 -6.56
CA LEU A 15 5.59 7.03 -5.83
C LEU A 15 5.68 6.05 -4.66
N SER A 16 6.38 4.93 -4.83
CA SER A 16 6.62 3.97 -3.75
C SER A 16 7.44 4.57 -2.61
N LEU A 17 8.45 5.39 -2.91
CA LEU A 17 9.18 6.17 -1.91
C LEU A 17 8.27 7.17 -1.19
N GLY A 18 7.44 7.89 -1.94
CA GLY A 18 6.43 8.78 -1.36
C GLY A 18 5.48 8.06 -0.40
N LEU A 19 5.03 6.86 -0.78
CA LEU A 19 4.17 6.02 0.05
C LEU A 19 4.88 5.59 1.35
N ILE A 20 6.14 5.17 1.26
CA ILE A 20 6.96 4.84 2.43
C ILE A 20 7.01 6.01 3.41
N LEU A 21 7.23 7.24 2.92
CA LEU A 21 7.28 8.44 3.76
C LEU A 21 5.93 8.75 4.42
N ILE A 22 4.83 8.65 3.66
CA ILE A 22 3.48 8.89 4.19
C ILE A 22 3.16 7.87 5.29
N ILE A 23 3.33 6.57 5.01
CA ILE A 23 3.07 5.50 5.97
C ILE A 23 3.95 5.68 7.20
N SER A 24 5.23 6.02 7.02
CA SER A 24 6.14 6.24 8.14
C SER A 24 5.66 7.35 9.06
N ASN A 25 5.20 8.47 8.48
CA ASN A 25 4.65 9.58 9.25
C ASN A 25 3.33 9.23 9.93
N THR A 26 2.46 8.47 9.28
CA THR A 26 1.20 8.02 9.90
C THR A 26 1.47 7.10 11.08
N ILE A 27 2.37 6.13 10.94
CA ILE A 27 2.74 5.23 12.05
C ILE A 27 3.41 6.01 13.19
N LYS A 28 4.27 6.99 12.88
CA LYS A 28 4.83 7.90 13.90
C LYS A 28 3.73 8.59 14.70
N LEU A 29 2.74 9.17 14.03
CA LEU A 29 1.62 9.82 14.71
C LEU A 29 0.79 8.84 15.55
N SER A 30 0.59 7.61 15.05
CA SER A 30 -0.09 6.53 15.78
C SER A 30 0.68 6.17 17.07
N ILE A 31 2.00 5.99 16.98
CA ILE A 31 2.87 5.71 18.14
C ILE A 31 2.76 6.84 19.17
N LEU A 32 2.89 8.10 18.74
CA LEU A 32 2.80 9.26 19.64
C LEU A 32 1.43 9.37 20.33
N SER A 33 0.35 9.04 19.62
CA SER A 33 -1.00 9.04 20.21
C SER A 33 -1.22 7.94 21.26
N ARG A 34 -0.40 6.90 21.26
CA ARG A 34 -0.46 5.75 22.17
C ARG A 34 0.77 5.63 23.06
N GLN A 35 1.54 6.70 23.21
CA GLN A 35 2.81 6.67 23.93
C GLN A 35 2.63 6.20 25.40
N ASP A 36 1.56 6.65 26.06
CA ASP A 36 1.27 6.30 27.47
C ASP A 36 0.92 4.81 27.61
N GLU A 37 0.22 4.24 26.62
CA GLU A 37 -0.09 2.80 26.59
C GLU A 37 1.19 1.99 26.38
N VAL A 38 2.06 2.42 25.48
CA VAL A 38 3.35 1.78 25.19
C VAL A 38 4.26 1.81 26.42
N GLU A 39 4.33 2.94 27.12
CA GLU A 39 5.10 3.08 28.36
C GLU A 39 4.57 2.11 29.42
N LEU A 40 3.25 2.09 29.65
CA LEU A 40 2.63 1.16 30.59
C LEU A 40 2.93 -0.32 30.23
N MET A 41 2.90 -0.68 28.94
CA MET A 41 3.27 -2.02 28.48
C MET A 41 4.73 -2.36 28.80
N LEU A 42 5.65 -1.40 28.65
CA LEU A 42 7.06 -1.60 28.97
C LEU A 42 7.28 -1.75 30.49
N LEU A 43 6.56 -0.99 31.32
CA LEU A 43 6.64 -1.10 32.79
C LEU A 43 6.24 -2.48 33.31
N ILE A 44 5.27 -3.14 32.69
CA ILE A 44 4.85 -4.50 33.05
C ILE A 44 5.72 -5.59 32.42
N GLY A 45 6.82 -5.23 31.75
CA GLY A 45 7.79 -6.16 31.18
C GLY A 45 7.44 -6.70 29.80
N ALA A 46 6.60 -6.01 29.01
CA ALA A 46 6.29 -6.44 27.66
C ALA A 46 7.53 -6.44 26.75
N THR A 47 7.65 -7.47 25.90
CA THR A 47 8.77 -7.55 24.97
C THR A 47 8.64 -6.49 23.86
N PRO A 48 9.75 -5.89 23.38
CA PRO A 48 9.71 -4.88 22.31
C PRO A 48 9.05 -5.38 21.02
N ARG A 49 8.99 -6.70 20.78
CA ARG A 49 8.28 -7.26 19.63
C ARG A 49 6.76 -7.17 19.79
N PHE A 50 6.25 -7.34 21.00
CA PHE A 50 4.82 -7.25 21.31
C PHE A 50 4.31 -5.82 21.17
N VAL A 51 5.10 -4.83 21.58
CA VAL A 51 4.79 -3.41 21.38
C VAL A 51 4.72 -3.02 19.90
N LYS A 52 5.55 -3.64 19.05
CA LYS A 52 5.66 -3.29 17.62
C LYS A 52 4.65 -3.97 16.72
N SER A 53 4.17 -5.15 17.07
CA SER A 53 3.23 -5.91 16.24
C SER A 53 1.97 -5.13 15.84
N PRO A 54 1.29 -4.34 16.72
CA PRO A 54 0.13 -3.56 16.29
C PRO A 54 0.47 -2.54 15.20
N PHE A 55 1.59 -1.84 15.31
CA PHE A 55 2.01 -0.82 14.33
C PHE A 55 2.42 -1.43 12.97
N LEU A 56 3.03 -2.61 12.98
CA LEU A 56 3.29 -3.36 11.73
C LEU A 56 1.99 -3.80 11.07
N LEU A 57 1.01 -4.24 11.87
CA LEU A 57 -0.31 -4.63 11.38
C LEU A 57 -1.07 -3.43 10.79
N GLU A 58 -1.00 -2.25 11.42
CA GLU A 58 -1.57 -1.00 10.87
C GLU A 58 -0.99 -0.71 9.47
N GLY A 59 0.33 -0.82 9.29
CA GLY A 59 0.98 -0.65 8.00
C GLY A 59 0.52 -1.69 6.96
N MET A 60 0.45 -2.97 7.34
CA MET A 60 -0.07 -4.02 6.46
C MET A 60 -1.51 -3.74 6.02
N ILE A 61 -2.38 -3.35 6.95
CA ILE A 61 -3.78 -3.01 6.67
C ILE A 61 -3.85 -1.84 5.69
N GLN A 62 -3.03 -0.80 5.86
CA GLN A 62 -2.96 0.31 4.91
C GLN A 62 -2.54 -0.16 3.51
N GLY A 63 -1.55 -1.06 3.41
CA GLY A 63 -1.11 -1.61 2.13
C GLY A 63 -2.16 -2.47 1.42
N VAL A 64 -2.87 -3.32 2.17
CA VAL A 64 -3.95 -4.18 1.63
C VAL A 64 -5.16 -3.35 1.21
N THR A 65 -5.63 -2.47 2.08
CA THR A 65 -6.80 -1.62 1.81
C THR A 65 -6.54 -0.66 0.66
N GLY A 66 -5.35 -0.04 0.61
CA GLY A 66 -4.95 0.81 -0.51
C GLY A 66 -4.95 0.07 -1.85
N ALA A 67 -4.38 -1.14 -1.91
CA ALA A 67 -4.41 -1.94 -3.13
C ALA A 67 -5.83 -2.40 -3.50
N GLY A 68 -6.63 -2.81 -2.52
CA GLY A 68 -8.03 -3.19 -2.74
C GLY A 68 -8.85 -2.04 -3.34
N ILE A 69 -8.71 -0.84 -2.78
CA ILE A 69 -9.37 0.37 -3.30
C ILE A 69 -8.89 0.69 -4.71
N ALA A 70 -7.58 0.67 -4.96
CA ALA A 70 -7.02 0.95 -6.28
C ALA A 70 -7.50 -0.03 -7.36
N LEU A 71 -7.51 -1.33 -7.05
CA LEU A 71 -8.02 -2.38 -7.94
C LEU A 71 -9.53 -2.23 -8.18
N GLY A 72 -10.29 -1.88 -7.14
CA GLY A 72 -11.72 -1.59 -7.25
C GLY A 72 -12.01 -0.42 -8.18
N ILE A 73 -11.28 0.69 -8.03
CA ILE A 73 -11.38 1.85 -8.93
C ILE A 73 -11.02 1.46 -10.36
N LEU A 74 -9.92 0.72 -10.55
CA LEU A 74 -9.49 0.28 -11.87
C LEU A 74 -10.55 -0.60 -12.56
N LYS A 75 -11.13 -1.55 -11.83
CA LYS A 75 -12.20 -2.40 -12.35
C LYS A 75 -13.47 -1.61 -12.64
N GLY A 76 -13.84 -0.66 -11.77
CA GLY A 76 -14.97 0.22 -11.99
C GLY A 76 -14.82 1.08 -13.24
N LEU A 77 -13.61 1.63 -13.47
CA LEU A 77 -13.30 2.40 -14.67
C LEU A 77 -13.38 1.54 -15.94
N GLN A 78 -12.87 0.31 -15.90
CA GLN A 78 -13.01 -0.63 -17.02
C GLN A 78 -14.48 -0.85 -17.37
N LEU A 79 -15.32 -1.19 -16.39
CA LEU A 79 -16.76 -1.44 -16.60
C LEU A 79 -17.47 -0.20 -17.14
N TYR A 80 -17.09 0.99 -16.67
CA TYR A 80 -17.63 2.26 -17.17
C TYR A 80 -17.27 2.50 -18.64
N ILE A 81 -16.02 2.24 -19.02
CA ILE A 81 -15.53 2.37 -20.40
C ILE A 81 -16.26 1.37 -21.32
N GLU A 82 -16.38 0.11 -20.91
CA GLU A 82 -17.11 -0.92 -21.66
C GLU A 82 -18.57 -0.49 -21.89
N TRP A 83 -19.26 -0.05 -20.84
CA TRP A 83 -20.65 0.40 -20.93
C TRP A 83 -20.85 1.57 -21.91
N GLN A 84 -19.92 2.54 -21.90
CA GLN A 84 -19.94 3.70 -22.79
C GLN A 84 -19.63 3.33 -24.26
N LEU A 85 -18.68 2.42 -24.49
CA LEU A 85 -18.31 1.98 -25.84
C LEU A 85 -19.40 1.14 -26.50
N HIS A 86 -20.08 0.27 -25.74
CA HIS A 86 -21.19 -0.54 -26.25
C HIS A 86 -22.34 0.32 -26.81
N HIS A 87 -22.60 1.50 -26.25
CA HIS A 87 -23.62 2.42 -26.76
C HIS A 87 -23.23 3.11 -28.09
N THR A 88 -21.94 3.12 -28.46
CA THR A 88 -21.45 3.92 -29.59
C THR A 88 -21.01 3.08 -30.79
N PHE A 89 -20.49 1.85 -30.59
CA PHE A 89 -19.95 1.03 -31.68
C PHE A 89 -20.22 -0.47 -31.48
N GLU A 90 -21.41 -0.94 -31.86
CA GLU A 90 -21.80 -2.37 -31.73
C GLU A 90 -20.85 -3.34 -32.45
N SER A 91 -20.22 -2.93 -33.56
CA SER A 91 -19.45 -3.83 -34.43
C SER A 91 -17.93 -3.81 -34.23
N ALA A 92 -17.37 -2.79 -33.56
CA ALA A 92 -15.91 -2.65 -33.37
C ALA A 92 -15.42 -3.15 -32.01
N VAL A 93 -16.30 -3.23 -31.00
CA VAL A 93 -15.96 -3.57 -29.61
C VAL A 93 -15.65 -5.06 -29.41
N HIS A 94 -16.26 -5.95 -30.19
CA HIS A 94 -15.98 -7.39 -30.10
C HIS A 94 -14.53 -7.78 -30.48
N ALA A 95 -13.80 -6.91 -31.19
CA ALA A 95 -12.41 -7.17 -31.59
C ALA A 95 -11.37 -6.68 -30.55
N MET A 96 -11.80 -5.85 -29.59
CA MET A 96 -10.97 -5.41 -28.46
C MET A 96 -11.64 -5.89 -27.17
N GLU A 97 -11.43 -7.18 -26.84
CA GLU A 97 -11.66 -7.62 -25.46
C GLU A 97 -10.76 -6.78 -24.56
N ILE A 98 -11.33 -5.85 -23.80
CA ILE A 98 -10.62 -5.15 -22.74
C ILE A 98 -10.39 -6.17 -21.63
N GLN A 99 -9.31 -6.95 -21.76
CA GLN A 99 -8.96 -7.94 -20.75
C GLN A 99 -8.50 -7.21 -19.49
N PHE A 100 -9.15 -7.50 -18.36
CA PHE A 100 -8.67 -7.03 -17.07
C PHE A 100 -7.31 -7.66 -16.75
N LEU A 101 -6.63 -7.12 -15.74
CA LEU A 101 -5.37 -7.68 -15.25
C LEU A 101 -5.52 -9.17 -14.96
N THR A 102 -4.57 -9.96 -15.45
CA THR A 102 -4.50 -11.39 -15.19
C THR A 102 -4.35 -11.61 -13.67
N PRO A 103 -5.00 -12.64 -13.07
CA PRO A 103 -4.87 -12.95 -11.65
C PRO A 103 -3.44 -12.91 -11.04
N PRO A 104 -2.37 -13.42 -11.69
CA PRO A 104 -1.02 -13.31 -11.15
C PRO A 104 -0.51 -11.87 -11.07
N PHE A 105 -0.90 -10.98 -11.97
CA PHE A 105 -0.53 -9.56 -11.90
C PHE A 105 -1.21 -8.85 -10.73
N ILE A 106 -2.48 -9.19 -10.46
CA ILE A 106 -3.21 -8.65 -9.31
C ILE A 106 -2.52 -9.09 -8.01
N ALA A 107 -2.21 -10.39 -7.89
CA ALA A 107 -1.51 -10.91 -6.73
C ALA A 107 -0.12 -10.25 -6.55
N GLY A 108 0.60 -10.03 -7.65
CA GLY A 108 1.88 -9.32 -7.63
C GLY A 108 1.75 -7.86 -7.16
N LEU A 109 0.71 -7.16 -7.60
CA LEU A 109 0.47 -5.76 -7.25
C LEU A 109 0.08 -5.60 -5.78
N VAL A 110 -0.79 -6.47 -5.26
CA VAL A 110 -1.14 -6.54 -3.84
C VAL A 110 0.08 -6.94 -3.01
N GLY A 111 0.86 -7.93 -3.46
CA GLY A 111 2.09 -8.34 -2.78
C GLY A 111 3.09 -7.19 -2.67
N LEU A 112 3.26 -6.42 -3.75
CA LEU A 112 4.16 -5.27 -3.78
C LEU A 112 3.65 -4.12 -2.90
N SER A 113 2.34 -3.85 -2.87
CA SER A 113 1.78 -2.81 -2.00
C SER A 113 1.97 -3.15 -0.52
N VAL A 114 1.74 -4.40 -0.14
CA VAL A 114 1.96 -4.89 1.23
C VAL A 114 3.43 -4.81 1.58
N LEU A 115 4.33 -5.21 0.68
CA LEU A 115 5.76 -5.13 0.90
C LEU A 115 6.21 -3.69 1.16
N VAL A 116 5.81 -2.75 0.30
CA VAL A 116 6.15 -1.33 0.46
C VAL A 116 5.59 -0.77 1.77
N ALA A 117 4.36 -1.14 2.14
CA ALA A 117 3.72 -0.69 3.38
C ALA A 117 4.39 -1.26 4.64
N VAL A 118 4.78 -2.53 4.62
CA VAL A 118 5.55 -3.16 5.70
C VAL A 118 6.91 -2.51 5.85
N VAL A 119 7.61 -2.25 4.74
CA VAL A 119 8.91 -1.56 4.77
C VAL A 119 8.76 -0.16 5.37
N GLY A 120 7.74 0.60 4.95
CA GLY A 120 7.48 1.94 5.52
C GLY A 120 7.16 1.91 7.00
N SER A 121 6.25 1.03 7.45
CA SER A 121 5.92 0.89 8.88
C SER A 121 7.13 0.45 9.70
N PHE A 122 7.93 -0.49 9.19
CA PHE A 122 9.12 -0.98 9.87
C PHE A 122 10.18 0.12 10.08
N ILE A 123 10.41 0.97 9.06
CA ILE A 123 11.33 2.11 9.16
C ILE A 123 10.88 3.07 10.28
N ALA A 124 9.60 3.43 10.32
CA ALA A 124 9.08 4.31 11.36
C ALA A 124 9.23 3.72 12.76
N ILE A 125 8.89 2.45 12.94
CA ILE A 125 9.02 1.77 14.23
C ILE A 125 10.47 1.77 14.74
N GLN A 126 11.43 1.49 13.86
CA GLN A 126 12.85 1.50 14.24
C GLN A 126 13.34 2.88 14.65
N GLN A 127 12.86 3.92 13.97
CA GLN A 127 13.27 5.30 14.24
C GLN A 127 12.63 5.89 15.49
N PHE A 128 11.39 5.51 15.85
CA PHE A 128 10.63 6.20 16.90
C PHE A 128 10.43 5.42 18.21
N ILE A 129 10.54 4.08 18.23
CA ILE A 129 10.39 3.30 19.48
C ILE A 129 11.75 3.06 20.19
N TYR A 130 12.87 3.15 19.48
CA TYR A 130 14.21 2.95 20.05
C TYR A 130 15.01 4.18 20.53
N PRO A 131 14.67 5.45 20.22
CA PRO A 131 15.44 6.58 20.73
C PRO A 131 15.42 6.73 22.26
N GLU A 132 14.34 6.28 22.92
CA GLU A 132 14.12 6.54 24.36
C GLU A 132 14.60 5.40 25.28
N ALA A 133 15.14 4.31 24.73
CA ALA A 133 15.72 3.21 25.49
C ALA A 133 17.24 3.34 25.72
N LYS A 134 17.71 4.57 25.98
CA LYS A 134 19.08 4.87 26.40
C LYS A 134 19.10 5.78 27.62
#